data_AF-A0A6P8AZY8-F1
#
_entry.id   AF-A0A6P8AZY8-F1
#
_cell.length_a   1.000
_cell.length_b   1.000
_cell.length_c   1.000
_cell.angle_alpha   90.00
_cell.angle_beta   90.00
_cell.angle_gamma   90.00
#
_symmetry.space_group_name_H-M   'P 1'
#
loop_
_entity.id
_entity.type
_entity.pdbx_description
1 polymer ?
#
loop_
_entity_poly.entity_id
_entity_poly.type
_entity_poly.pdbx_seq_one_letter_code
_entity_poly.pdbx_strand_id
1 'polypeptide(L)'
;MGRWGHRLFEGDQDLDCISDIEMEMKKAGLPKVELEAILYKPTSDEHKKDRDTLAADDVGNAIVAHLRSRTEAETGYLKSHLKYNTILAVALLLCAGSNIDQQHIEHVKVLTSEVDCKECFAFPMLDLGFRGPGKRQFLAALNAYQPGVCRNLGAPSCFTCGKNKQDTDKAPSECAKCKAAWYCNKDCQRAHWKYHKKTCRDPKDTQGRPYAMINV
;
A
#
# COMPACT_ATOMS: atom_id res chain seq x y z
N MET A 1 -17.78 2.12 -5.07
CA MET A 1 -17.35 2.69 -3.78
C MET A 1 -15.92 3.22 -4.00
N GLY A 2 -15.30 3.91 -3.06
CA GLY A 2 -14.04 4.65 -3.32
C GLY A 2 -13.06 4.54 -2.17
N ARG A 3 -11.90 5.20 -2.30
CA ARG A 3 -10.90 5.25 -1.22
C ARG A 3 -11.44 5.94 0.03
N TRP A 4 -11.29 5.32 1.20
CA TRP A 4 -11.57 5.94 2.50
C TRP A 4 -10.31 6.55 3.14
N GLY A 5 -9.14 6.31 2.55
CA GLY A 5 -7.89 6.92 2.97
C GLY A 5 -6.91 7.15 1.83
N HIS A 6 -5.68 7.48 2.18
CA HIS A 6 -4.62 7.83 1.23
C HIS A 6 -3.41 6.90 1.29
N ARG A 7 -3.37 5.96 2.24
CA ARG A 7 -2.32 4.95 2.36
C ARG A 7 -2.69 3.72 1.51
N LEU A 8 -1.75 2.78 1.42
CA LEU A 8 -1.98 1.53 0.71
C LEU A 8 -3.07 0.73 1.45
N PHE A 9 -3.94 0.04 0.70
CA PHE A 9 -5.05 -0.75 1.24
C PHE A 9 -6.15 0.07 1.93
N GLU A 10 -6.23 1.37 1.63
CA GLU A 10 -7.31 2.25 2.11
C GLU A 10 -8.33 2.58 0.99
N GLY A 11 -8.58 1.63 0.09
CA GLY A 11 -9.65 1.73 -0.90
C GLY A 11 -10.12 0.41 -1.47
N ASP A 12 -11.39 0.39 -1.90
CA ASP A 12 -12.05 -0.83 -2.41
C ASP A 12 -11.27 -1.46 -3.56
N GLN A 13 -10.74 -0.65 -4.47
CA GLN A 13 -9.97 -1.16 -5.60
C GLN A 13 -8.70 -1.90 -5.18
N ASP A 14 -8.07 -1.51 -4.07
CA ASP A 14 -6.91 -2.26 -3.57
C ASP A 14 -7.34 -3.67 -3.12
N LEU A 15 -8.55 -3.82 -2.56
CA LEU A 15 -9.10 -5.12 -2.14
C LEU A 15 -9.54 -5.99 -3.33
N ASP A 16 -10.15 -5.37 -4.35
CA ASP A 16 -10.46 -6.06 -5.61
C ASP A 16 -9.18 -6.60 -6.26
N CYS A 17 -8.10 -5.79 -6.29
CA CYS A 17 -6.80 -6.23 -6.79
C CYS A 17 -6.21 -7.39 -5.98
N ILE A 18 -6.43 -7.47 -4.66
CA ILE A 18 -5.98 -8.59 -3.83
C ILE A 18 -6.66 -9.89 -4.26
N SER A 19 -7.98 -9.84 -4.46
CA SER A 19 -8.74 -11.00 -4.93
C SER A 19 -8.23 -11.50 -6.30
N ASP A 20 -7.89 -10.57 -7.21
CA ASP A 20 -7.29 -10.91 -8.49
C ASP A 20 -5.91 -11.57 -8.34
N ILE A 21 -5.07 -11.07 -7.42
CA ILE A 21 -3.75 -11.65 -7.13
C ILE A 21 -3.89 -13.09 -6.63
N GLU A 22 -4.79 -13.34 -5.67
CA GLU A 22 -5.02 -14.68 -5.14
C GLU A 22 -5.51 -15.65 -6.22
N MET A 23 -6.38 -15.18 -7.11
CA MET A 23 -6.85 -15.96 -8.26
C MET A 23 -5.70 -16.31 -9.21
N GLU A 24 -4.82 -15.36 -9.54
CA GLU A 24 -3.66 -15.61 -10.40
C GLU A 24 -2.65 -16.56 -9.74
N MET A 25 -2.37 -16.37 -8.45
CA MET A 25 -1.52 -17.29 -7.67
C MET A 25 -2.07 -18.72 -7.72
N LYS A 26 -3.38 -18.89 -7.53
CA LYS A 26 -4.03 -20.19 -7.62
C LYS A 26 -3.89 -20.83 -9.00
N LYS A 27 -4.05 -20.07 -10.09
CA LYS A 27 -3.85 -20.56 -11.47
C LYS A 27 -2.40 -21.02 -11.72
N ALA A 28 -1.44 -20.34 -11.09
CA ALA A 28 -0.02 -20.65 -11.18
C ALA A 28 0.43 -21.84 -10.31
N GLY A 29 -0.46 -22.41 -9.49
CA GLY A 29 -0.11 -23.45 -8.52
C GLY A 29 0.75 -22.95 -7.35
N LEU A 30 0.74 -21.63 -7.10
CA LEU A 30 1.40 -21.02 -5.95
C LEU A 30 0.59 -21.29 -4.66
N PRO A 31 1.20 -21.16 -3.47
CA PRO A 31 0.52 -21.45 -2.22
C PRO A 31 -0.79 -20.67 -2.07
N LYS A 32 -1.86 -21.37 -1.67
CA LYS A 32 -3.13 -20.74 -1.33
C LYS A 32 -3.00 -20.06 0.03
N VAL A 33 -3.16 -18.75 0.04
CA VAL A 33 -3.10 -17.90 1.24
C VAL A 33 -4.22 -16.87 1.20
N GLU A 34 -4.66 -16.41 2.37
CA GLU A 34 -5.63 -15.32 2.51
C GLU A 34 -4.84 -14.01 2.69
N LEU A 35 -4.54 -13.33 1.58
CA LEU A 35 -3.71 -12.13 1.56
C LEU A 35 -4.39 -10.95 2.27
N GLU A 36 -5.71 -10.78 2.08
CA GLU A 36 -6.47 -9.69 2.70
C GLU A 36 -6.35 -9.73 4.24
N ALA A 37 -6.36 -10.93 4.83
CA ALA A 37 -6.30 -11.13 6.27
C ALA A 37 -4.99 -10.64 6.91
N ILE A 38 -3.89 -10.68 6.15
CA ILE A 38 -2.56 -10.22 6.58
C ILE A 38 -2.56 -8.70 6.84
N LEU A 39 -3.44 -7.94 6.18
CA LEU A 39 -3.47 -6.47 6.30
C LEU A 39 -4.14 -5.99 7.57
N TYR A 40 -5.29 -6.55 7.91
CA TYR A 40 -6.10 -6.09 9.03
C TYR A 40 -5.62 -6.65 10.37
N LYS A 41 -4.98 -7.83 10.36
CA LYS A 41 -4.51 -8.52 11.55
C LYS A 41 -3.09 -9.07 11.38
N PRO A 42 -2.09 -8.24 11.01
CA PRO A 42 -0.75 -8.70 10.62
C PRO A 42 0.00 -9.47 11.70
N THR A 43 -0.37 -9.28 12.97
CA THR A 43 0.27 -9.93 14.13
C THR A 43 -0.63 -10.94 14.85
N SER A 44 -1.86 -11.16 14.35
CA SER A 44 -2.76 -12.16 14.94
C SER A 44 -2.24 -13.57 14.69
N ASP A 45 -2.31 -14.41 15.72
CA ASP A 45 -1.97 -15.83 15.59
C ASP A 45 -2.93 -16.58 14.64
N GLU A 46 -4.13 -16.03 14.40
CA GLU A 46 -5.15 -16.56 13.49
C GLU A 46 -4.62 -16.78 12.07
N HIS A 47 -3.75 -15.88 11.58
CA HIS A 47 -3.21 -15.92 10.22
C HIS A 47 -1.70 -16.23 10.19
N LYS A 48 -1.17 -16.74 11.31
CA LYS A 48 0.25 -17.10 11.42
C LYS A 48 0.66 -18.11 10.35
N LYS A 49 -0.20 -19.10 10.05
CA LYS A 49 0.07 -20.11 9.02
C LYS A 49 0.28 -19.50 7.64
N ASP A 50 -0.56 -18.54 7.24
CA ASP A 50 -0.46 -17.90 5.92
C ASP A 50 0.80 -17.04 5.83
N ARG A 51 1.13 -16.30 6.90
CA ARG A 51 2.40 -15.57 6.97
C ARG A 51 3.60 -16.50 6.91
N ASP A 52 3.61 -17.58 7.69
CA ASP A 52 4.71 -18.55 7.72
C ASP A 52 4.86 -19.22 6.35
N THR A 53 3.75 -19.47 5.64
CA THR A 53 3.75 -19.99 4.26
C THR A 53 4.38 -18.99 3.29
N LEU A 54 4.06 -17.71 3.39
CA LEU A 54 4.65 -16.66 2.56
C LEU A 54 6.10 -16.33 2.95
N ALA A 55 6.46 -16.54 4.21
CA ALA A 55 7.81 -16.35 4.74
C ALA A 55 8.72 -17.54 4.47
N ALA A 56 8.17 -18.67 4.04
CA ALA A 56 8.95 -19.83 3.61
C ALA A 56 9.89 -19.47 2.46
N ASP A 57 11.03 -20.15 2.42
CA ASP A 57 12.07 -19.90 1.44
C ASP A 57 11.52 -20.04 0.01
N ASP A 58 12.00 -19.16 -0.87
CA ASP A 58 11.64 -19.03 -2.28
C ASP A 58 10.18 -18.70 -2.63
N VAL A 59 9.22 -18.82 -1.70
CA VAL A 59 7.80 -18.51 -1.99
C VAL A 59 7.61 -17.06 -2.43
N GLY A 60 8.22 -16.12 -1.70
CA GLY A 60 8.19 -14.69 -2.07
C GLY A 60 8.78 -14.44 -3.45
N ASN A 61 9.95 -15.01 -3.73
CA ASN A 61 10.62 -14.92 -5.03
C ASN A 61 9.77 -15.51 -6.17
N ALA A 62 9.19 -16.69 -5.97
CA ALA A 62 8.34 -17.36 -6.96
C ALA A 62 7.09 -16.54 -7.31
N ILE A 63 6.44 -15.94 -6.31
CA ILE A 63 5.29 -15.05 -6.52
C ILE A 63 5.69 -13.84 -7.35
N VAL A 64 6.77 -13.13 -6.98
CA VAL A 64 7.19 -11.94 -7.72
C VAL A 64 7.64 -12.28 -9.14
N ALA A 65 8.35 -13.39 -9.34
CA ALA A 65 8.77 -13.87 -10.66
C ALA A 65 7.56 -14.17 -11.56
N HIS A 66 6.54 -14.85 -11.02
CA HIS A 66 5.32 -15.16 -11.74
C HIS A 66 4.56 -13.88 -12.16
N LEU A 67 4.30 -12.97 -11.22
CA LEU A 67 3.59 -11.72 -11.49
C LEU A 67 4.34 -10.82 -12.47
N ARG A 68 5.68 -10.80 -12.39
CA ARG A 68 6.52 -10.10 -13.36
C ARG A 68 6.36 -10.68 -14.76
N SER A 69 6.49 -12.00 -14.94
CA SER A 69 6.28 -12.66 -16.23
C SER A 69 4.90 -12.36 -16.80
N ARG A 70 3.86 -12.40 -15.94
CA ARG A 70 2.50 -12.05 -16.34
C ARG A 70 2.37 -10.60 -16.81
N THR A 71 2.99 -9.66 -16.09
CA THR A 71 3.00 -8.24 -16.45
C THR A 71 3.74 -7.98 -17.77
N GLU A 72 4.84 -8.70 -18.02
CA GLU A 72 5.64 -8.56 -19.24
C GLU A 72 4.91 -9.10 -20.49
N ALA A 73 4.05 -10.11 -20.33
CA ALA A 73 3.24 -10.69 -21.39
C ALA A 73 2.05 -9.81 -21.84
N GLU A 74 1.67 -8.81 -21.05
CA GLU A 74 0.48 -7.99 -21.31
C GLU A 74 0.80 -6.58 -21.80
N THR A 75 -0.21 -5.91 -22.37
CA THR A 75 -0.11 -4.53 -22.88
C THR A 75 -1.30 -3.66 -22.45
N GLY A 76 -1.19 -2.34 -22.65
CA GLY A 76 -2.28 -1.40 -22.40
C GLY A 76 -2.76 -1.37 -20.94
N TYR A 77 -4.08 -1.29 -20.77
CA TYR A 77 -4.73 -1.21 -19.45
C TYR A 77 -4.39 -2.42 -18.55
N LEU A 78 -4.41 -3.63 -19.12
CA LEU A 78 -4.14 -4.84 -18.35
C LEU A 78 -2.70 -4.86 -17.81
N LYS A 79 -1.74 -4.37 -18.60
CA LYS A 79 -0.36 -4.19 -18.12
C LYS A 79 -0.31 -3.23 -16.93
N SER A 80 -0.97 -2.07 -17.01
CA SER A 80 -1.01 -1.10 -15.91
C SER A 80 -1.65 -1.69 -14.65
N HIS A 81 -2.71 -2.48 -14.80
CA HIS A 81 -3.36 -3.20 -13.71
C HIS A 81 -2.41 -4.20 -13.05
N LEU A 82 -1.74 -5.04 -13.85
CA LEU A 82 -0.80 -6.04 -13.35
C LEU A 82 0.45 -5.45 -12.69
N LYS A 83 0.92 -4.28 -13.16
CA LYS A 83 1.98 -3.53 -12.47
C LYS A 83 1.55 -3.17 -11.05
N TYR A 84 0.33 -2.65 -10.88
CA TYR A 84 -0.17 -2.31 -9.55
C TYR A 84 -0.45 -3.55 -8.70
N ASN A 85 -0.98 -4.63 -9.27
CA ASN A 85 -1.13 -5.91 -8.57
C ASN A 85 0.22 -6.44 -8.06
N THR A 86 1.28 -6.35 -8.86
CA THR A 86 2.63 -6.76 -8.44
C THR A 86 3.11 -5.96 -7.23
N ILE A 87 2.83 -4.64 -7.22
CA ILE A 87 3.15 -3.76 -6.10
C ILE A 87 2.37 -4.16 -4.84
N LEU A 88 1.06 -4.42 -4.95
CA LEU A 88 0.22 -4.84 -3.82
C LEU A 88 0.63 -6.20 -3.28
N ALA A 89 0.94 -7.17 -4.15
CA ALA A 89 1.46 -8.47 -3.77
C ALA A 89 2.77 -8.34 -3.00
N VAL A 90 3.70 -7.52 -3.47
CA VAL A 90 4.97 -7.28 -2.76
C VAL A 90 4.73 -6.59 -1.43
N ALA A 91 3.83 -5.61 -1.36
CA ALA A 91 3.44 -4.99 -0.09
C ALA A 91 2.94 -6.02 0.93
N LEU A 92 2.15 -7.01 0.50
CA LEU A 92 1.69 -8.11 1.32
C LEU A 92 2.81 -9.06 1.74
N LEU A 93 3.74 -9.38 0.84
CA LEU A 93 4.93 -10.18 1.15
C LEU A 93 5.83 -9.47 2.19
N LEU A 94 5.99 -8.15 2.08
CA LEU A 94 6.68 -7.35 3.10
C LEU A 94 5.95 -7.42 4.44
N CYS A 95 4.62 -7.42 4.46
CA CYS A 95 3.84 -7.60 5.69
C CYS A 95 4.02 -9.00 6.29
N ALA A 96 4.13 -10.04 5.45
CA ALA A 96 4.38 -11.40 5.90
C ALA A 96 5.82 -11.65 6.38
N GLY A 97 6.77 -10.75 6.05
CA GLY A 97 8.18 -10.94 6.36
C GLY A 97 8.90 -11.85 5.37
N SER A 98 8.38 -11.97 4.14
CA SER A 98 8.93 -12.84 3.11
C SER A 98 10.37 -12.50 2.70
N ASN A 99 11.11 -13.54 2.34
CA ASN A 99 12.41 -13.44 1.69
C ASN A 99 12.22 -13.12 0.19
N ILE A 100 12.74 -11.97 -0.24
CA ILE A 100 12.64 -11.44 -1.59
C ILE A 100 14.03 -10.97 -2.01
N ASP A 101 14.50 -11.44 -3.16
CA ASP A 101 15.82 -11.10 -3.66
C ASP A 101 15.93 -9.63 -4.06
N GLN A 102 17.16 -9.12 -3.99
CA GLN A 102 17.46 -7.72 -4.31
C GLN A 102 17.02 -7.34 -5.74
N GLN A 103 17.16 -8.24 -6.71
CA GLN A 103 16.70 -8.02 -8.09
C GLN A 103 15.18 -7.79 -8.16
N HIS A 104 14.40 -8.52 -7.36
CA HIS A 104 12.96 -8.35 -7.28
C HIS A 104 12.59 -7.03 -6.60
N ILE A 105 13.28 -6.66 -5.52
CA ILE A 105 13.10 -5.35 -4.85
C ILE A 105 13.39 -4.19 -5.80
N GLU A 106 14.46 -4.26 -6.59
CA GLU A 106 14.82 -3.23 -7.57
C GLU A 106 13.79 -3.13 -8.70
N HIS A 107 13.33 -4.28 -9.22
CA HIS A 107 12.25 -4.31 -10.20
C HIS A 107 10.99 -3.61 -9.69
N VAL A 108 10.59 -3.87 -8.44
CA VAL A 108 9.39 -3.27 -7.85
C VAL A 108 9.57 -1.78 -7.60
N LYS A 109 10.78 -1.31 -7.29
CA LYS A 109 11.10 0.13 -7.23
C LYS A 109 10.90 0.81 -8.59
N VAL A 110 11.33 0.16 -9.68
CA VAL A 110 11.08 0.65 -11.05
C VAL A 110 9.57 0.71 -11.33
N LEU A 111 8.84 -0.38 -11.07
CA LEU A 111 7.37 -0.40 -11.24
C LEU A 111 6.67 0.71 -10.46
N THR A 112 7.10 0.95 -9.22
CA THR A 112 6.55 2.02 -8.36
C THR A 112 6.72 3.41 -8.98
N SER A 113 7.78 3.62 -9.77
CA SER A 113 7.99 4.88 -10.49
C SER A 113 7.09 5.02 -11.73
N GLU A 114 6.69 3.91 -12.36
CA GLU A 114 5.88 3.87 -13.57
C GLU A 114 4.36 3.94 -13.31
N VAL A 115 3.90 3.49 -12.13
CA VAL A 115 2.49 3.52 -11.76
C VAL A 115 2.03 4.94 -11.43
N ASP A 116 0.84 5.30 -11.93
CA ASP A 116 0.22 6.60 -11.71
C ASP A 116 0.05 6.89 -10.20
N CYS A 117 0.22 8.16 -9.84
CA CYS A 117 0.19 8.60 -8.46
C CYS A 117 -0.51 9.95 -8.32
N LYS A 118 -1.59 9.98 -7.55
CA LYS A 118 -2.43 11.15 -7.35
C LYS A 118 -2.30 11.66 -5.91
N GLU A 119 -1.76 12.86 -5.74
CA GLU A 119 -1.58 13.49 -4.41
C GLU A 119 -2.91 13.86 -3.73
N CYS A 120 -3.94 14.16 -4.51
CA CYS A 120 -5.26 14.58 -4.00
C CYS A 120 -6.35 13.68 -4.61
N PHE A 121 -7.50 14.24 -4.97
CA PHE A 121 -8.61 13.54 -5.60
C PHE A 121 -8.23 12.72 -6.85
N ALA A 122 -8.92 11.59 -7.03
CA ALA A 122 -9.11 10.95 -8.34
C ALA A 122 -10.58 10.62 -8.51
N PHE A 123 -11.02 10.61 -9.76
CA PHE A 123 -12.29 10.03 -10.13
C PHE A 123 -12.31 8.54 -9.75
N PRO A 124 -13.34 8.06 -9.01
CA PRO A 124 -13.42 6.67 -8.56
C PRO A 124 -13.27 5.62 -9.65
N MET A 125 -13.78 5.89 -10.86
CA MET A 125 -13.68 4.98 -12.01
C MET A 125 -12.26 4.85 -12.58
N LEU A 126 -11.34 5.74 -12.21
CA LEU A 126 -9.96 5.81 -12.72
C LEU A 126 -8.97 5.95 -11.56
N ASP A 127 -9.25 5.34 -10.41
CA ASP A 127 -8.43 5.44 -9.18
C ASP A 127 -7.43 4.28 -9.00
N LEU A 128 -7.01 3.69 -10.13
CA LEU A 128 -5.97 2.66 -10.16
C LEU A 128 -4.60 3.30 -9.92
N GLY A 129 -3.80 2.67 -9.05
CA GLY A 129 -2.48 3.15 -8.70
C GLY A 129 -2.44 3.84 -7.33
N PHE A 130 -1.43 4.67 -7.14
CA PHE A 130 -1.15 5.22 -5.81
C PHE A 130 -1.89 6.51 -5.50
N ARG A 131 -2.13 6.70 -4.21
CA ARG A 131 -2.17 8.02 -3.60
C ARG A 131 -0.79 8.44 -3.14
N GLY A 132 -0.53 9.75 -3.13
CA GLY A 132 0.75 10.31 -2.70
C GLY A 132 1.27 9.73 -1.38
N PRO A 133 0.47 9.73 -0.29
CA PRO A 133 0.82 9.09 0.98
C PRO A 133 1.12 7.59 0.87
N GLY A 134 0.28 6.82 0.18
CA GLY A 134 0.47 5.38 -0.03
C GLY A 134 1.73 5.04 -0.82
N LYS A 135 2.06 5.81 -1.86
CA LYS A 135 3.33 5.64 -2.60
C LYS A 135 4.54 5.83 -1.69
N ARG A 136 4.52 6.89 -0.87
CA ARG A 136 5.59 7.18 0.07
C ARG A 136 5.71 6.12 1.15
N GLN A 137 4.59 5.65 1.69
CA GLN A 137 4.54 4.55 2.65
C GLN A 137 5.18 3.29 2.06
N PHE A 138 4.79 2.90 0.84
CA PHE A 138 5.35 1.73 0.18
C PHE A 138 6.83 1.87 -0.13
N LEU A 139 7.28 3.03 -0.61
CA LEU A 139 8.70 3.31 -0.83
C LEU A 139 9.51 3.28 0.47
N ALA A 140 8.98 3.81 1.57
CA ALA A 140 9.61 3.70 2.88
C ALA A 140 9.70 2.23 3.33
N ALA A 141 8.68 1.41 3.02
CA ALA A 141 8.71 -0.02 3.26
C ALA A 141 9.78 -0.75 2.46
N LEU A 142 9.88 -0.49 1.16
CA LEU A 142 10.90 -1.07 0.28
C LEU A 142 12.33 -0.64 0.64
N ASN A 143 12.52 0.62 1.04
CA ASN A 143 13.85 1.14 1.38
C ASN A 143 14.36 0.62 2.72
N ALA A 144 13.46 0.28 3.64
CA ALA A 144 13.78 -0.32 4.93
C ALA A 144 13.61 -1.85 4.94
N TYR A 145 13.50 -2.48 3.76
CA TYR A 145 13.26 -3.91 3.65
C TYR A 145 14.40 -4.72 4.29
N GLN A 146 14.02 -5.71 5.09
CA GLN A 146 14.91 -6.71 5.67
C GLN A 146 14.22 -8.09 5.58
N PRO A 147 14.89 -9.14 5.06
CA PRO A 147 14.34 -10.49 5.02
C PRO A 147 13.94 -10.98 6.41
N GLY A 148 12.80 -11.66 6.52
CA GLY A 148 12.26 -12.17 7.79
C GLY A 148 11.62 -11.13 8.72
N VAL A 149 11.67 -9.83 8.40
CA VAL A 149 11.10 -8.76 9.23
C VAL A 149 9.76 -8.28 8.67
N CYS A 150 8.67 -8.53 9.39
CA CYS A 150 7.33 -8.06 9.01
C CYS A 150 7.23 -6.52 9.00
N ARG A 151 6.72 -5.95 7.91
CA ARG A 151 6.33 -4.53 7.82
C ARG A 151 4.86 -4.35 8.18
N ASN A 152 4.53 -3.26 8.88
CA ASN A 152 3.16 -2.93 9.23
C ASN A 152 2.65 -1.79 8.35
N LEU A 153 2.07 -2.16 7.19
CA LEU A 153 1.46 -1.21 6.26
C LEU A 153 0.04 -0.77 6.68
N GLY A 154 -0.59 -1.47 7.64
CA GLY A 154 -1.86 -1.06 8.24
C GLY A 154 -1.70 0.06 9.28
N ALA A 155 -0.50 0.22 9.85
CA ALA A 155 -0.23 1.27 10.84
C ALA A 155 -0.19 2.67 10.21
N PRO A 156 -0.52 3.73 10.99
CA PRO A 156 -0.36 5.10 10.55
C PRO A 156 1.08 5.40 10.14
N SER A 157 1.23 5.97 8.95
CA SER A 157 2.51 6.37 8.38
C SER A 157 2.50 7.86 8.02
N CYS A 158 3.67 8.46 7.94
CA CYS A 158 3.77 9.88 7.66
C CYS A 158 3.35 10.22 6.21
N PHE A 159 2.43 11.19 6.12
CA PHE A 159 2.15 12.07 4.97
C PHE A 159 3.33 12.22 4.03
N THR A 160 4.45 12.66 4.55
CA THR A 160 5.54 13.23 3.76
C THR A 160 6.64 12.25 3.43
N CYS A 161 7.02 11.40 4.38
CA CYS A 161 8.15 10.49 4.21
C CYS A 161 7.76 9.01 4.21
N GLY A 162 6.48 8.67 4.44
CA GLY A 162 5.99 7.30 4.45
C GLY A 162 6.40 6.46 5.66
N LYS A 163 7.25 6.99 6.54
CA LYS A 163 7.76 6.28 7.72
C LYS A 163 6.67 6.08 8.76
N ASN A 164 6.66 4.91 9.39
CA ASN A 164 5.76 4.56 10.50
C ASN A 164 6.55 4.37 11.82
N LYS A 165 5.90 3.86 12.86
CA LYS A 165 6.51 3.56 14.16
C LYS A 165 7.65 2.51 14.09
N GLN A 166 7.70 1.66 13.07
CA GLN A 166 8.81 0.72 12.90
C GLN A 166 10.06 1.42 12.36
N ASP A 167 9.90 2.51 11.62
CA ASP A 167 11.01 3.27 11.02
C ASP A 167 11.53 4.38 11.93
N THR A 168 10.72 4.79 12.90
CA THR A 168 11.01 5.87 13.83
C THR A 168 10.51 5.49 15.22
N ASP A 169 11.27 5.77 16.27
CA ASP A 169 10.90 5.45 17.68
C ASP A 169 9.58 6.06 18.17
N LYS A 170 8.94 6.91 17.35
CA LYS A 170 7.69 7.60 17.65
C LYS A 170 6.68 7.37 16.53
N ALA A 171 5.43 7.08 16.90
CA ALA A 171 4.35 7.06 15.92
C ALA A 171 4.14 8.48 15.34
N PRO A 172 3.80 8.61 14.05
CA PRO A 172 3.36 9.88 13.50
C PRO A 172 2.19 10.45 14.31
N SER A 173 2.12 11.78 14.40
CA SER A 173 1.00 12.48 15.05
C SER A 173 -0.02 12.94 14.01
N GLU A 174 -1.28 12.91 14.39
CA GLU A 174 -2.38 13.41 13.56
C GLU A 174 -2.32 14.93 13.39
N CYS A 175 -2.87 15.42 12.27
CA CYS A 175 -3.16 16.83 12.08
C CYS A 175 -4.20 17.28 13.11
N ALA A 176 -3.83 18.25 13.95
CA ALA A 176 -4.71 18.74 15.02
C ALA A 176 -6.08 19.26 14.54
N LYS A 177 -6.19 19.72 13.28
CA LYS A 177 -7.43 20.23 12.71
C LYS A 177 -8.32 19.10 12.17
N CYS A 178 -7.82 18.32 11.21
CA CYS A 178 -8.66 17.35 10.50
C CYS A 178 -8.61 15.93 11.05
N LYS A 179 -7.59 15.59 11.84
CA LYS A 179 -7.33 14.24 12.37
C LYS A 179 -7.19 13.12 11.33
N ALA A 180 -7.22 13.45 10.04
CA ALA A 180 -7.15 12.49 8.93
C ALA A 180 -5.73 12.32 8.33
N ALA A 181 -4.83 13.29 8.54
CA ALA A 181 -3.46 13.26 8.02
C ALA A 181 -2.44 13.08 9.14
N TRP A 182 -1.33 12.39 8.86
CA TRP A 182 -0.35 11.96 9.86
C TRP A 182 1.06 12.45 9.54
N TYR A 183 1.82 12.92 10.53
CA TYR A 183 3.16 13.47 10.34
C TYR A 183 4.11 13.10 11.47
N CYS A 184 5.35 12.71 11.15
CA CYS A 184 6.36 12.43 12.17
C CYS A 184 6.92 13.70 12.83
N ASN A 185 6.86 14.85 12.15
CA ASN A 185 7.29 16.15 12.66
C ASN A 185 6.63 17.33 11.91
N LYS A 186 6.85 18.55 12.42
CA LYS A 186 6.31 19.79 11.85
C LYS A 186 6.83 20.07 10.43
N ASP A 187 8.05 19.66 10.11
CA ASP A 187 8.63 19.90 8.79
C ASP A 187 7.96 19.04 7.73
N CYS A 188 7.68 17.78 8.04
CA CYS A 188 6.85 16.92 7.22
C CYS A 188 5.47 17.52 7.01
N GLN A 189 4.82 18.00 8.07
CA GLN A 189 3.52 18.67 7.95
C GLN A 189 3.56 19.88 7.01
N ARG A 190 4.57 20.76 7.17
CA ARG A 190 4.77 21.94 6.32
C ARG A 190 5.01 21.56 4.86
N ALA A 191 5.83 20.55 4.60
CA ALA A 191 6.13 20.09 3.25
C ALA A 191 4.88 19.54 2.52
N HIS A 192 4.01 18.80 3.22
CA HIS A 192 2.77 18.27 2.63
C HIS A 192 1.64 19.30 2.56
N TRP A 193 1.77 20.45 3.24
CA TRP A 193 0.70 21.45 3.35
C TRP A 193 0.18 21.95 1.99
N LYS A 194 1.03 22.03 0.96
CA LYS A 194 0.65 22.41 -0.40
C LYS A 194 -0.54 21.59 -0.93
N TYR A 195 -0.57 20.30 -0.61
CA TYR A 195 -1.60 19.35 -1.02
C TYR A 195 -2.70 19.27 0.05
N HIS A 196 -2.32 19.10 1.32
CA HIS A 196 -3.26 18.88 2.42
C HIS A 196 -4.23 20.03 2.69
N LYS A 197 -3.81 21.29 2.51
CA LYS A 197 -4.63 22.47 2.84
C LYS A 197 -6.00 22.49 2.15
N LYS A 198 -6.14 21.80 1.01
CA LYS A 198 -7.38 21.72 0.23
C LYS A 198 -8.43 20.83 0.92
N THR A 199 -7.96 19.78 1.60
CA THR A 199 -8.78 18.76 2.26
C THR A 199 -8.82 18.92 3.78
N CYS A 200 -7.99 19.79 4.37
CA CYS A 200 -7.88 19.97 5.82
C CYS A 200 -9.09 20.69 6.44
N ARG A 201 -10.06 19.92 6.92
CA ARG A 201 -11.31 20.41 7.54
C ARG A 201 -11.54 19.77 8.91
N ASP A 202 -12.16 20.51 9.83
CA ASP A 202 -12.51 19.98 11.15
C ASP A 202 -13.62 18.93 10.99
N PRO A 203 -13.48 17.71 11.55
CA PRO A 203 -14.53 16.70 11.49
C PRO A 203 -15.88 17.15 12.06
N LYS A 204 -15.89 18.18 12.92
CA LYS A 204 -17.11 18.74 13.54
C LYS A 204 -17.77 19.83 12.70
N ASP A 205 -17.16 20.27 11.60
CA ASP A 205 -17.73 21.30 10.73
C ASP A 205 -18.86 20.70 9.86
N THR A 206 -20.10 20.84 10.33
CA THR A 206 -21.31 20.31 9.70
C THR A 206 -21.83 21.15 8.53
N GLN A 207 -21.01 22.00 7.89
CA GLN A 207 -21.43 22.78 6.72
C GLN A 207 -21.66 21.90 5.47
N GLY A 208 -22.75 21.13 5.49
CA GLY A 208 -23.73 20.99 4.42
C GLY A 208 -23.21 20.75 3.00
N ARG A 209 -22.22 19.88 2.81
CA ARG A 209 -21.93 19.30 1.49
C ARG A 209 -21.93 17.79 1.59
N PRO A 210 -22.48 17.07 0.60
CA PRO A 210 -22.61 15.62 0.68
C PRO A 210 -21.23 14.98 0.90
N TYR A 211 -21.24 13.84 1.60
CA TYR A 211 -20.10 12.98 1.93
C TYR A 211 -19.14 12.71 0.74
N ALA A 212 -19.62 12.93 -0.49
CA ALA A 212 -18.85 12.92 -1.74
C ALA A 212 -17.74 13.99 -1.86
N MET A 213 -17.62 14.95 -0.93
CA MET A 213 -16.56 15.99 -0.96
C MET A 213 -15.64 16.02 0.26
N ILE A 214 -15.68 15.00 1.12
CA ILE A 214 -14.65 14.79 2.15
C ILE A 214 -13.36 14.23 1.50
N ASN A 215 -13.50 13.71 0.27
CA ASN A 215 -12.42 13.34 -0.65
C ASN A 215 -12.42 14.23 -1.91
N VAL A 216 -12.28 15.56 -1.79
CA VAL A 216 -12.02 16.46 -2.94
C VAL A 216 -10.76 17.27 -2.71
#